data_AF-A0A0P1IEL7-F1
#
_entry.id   AF-A0A0P1IEL7-F1
#
_cell.length_a   1.000
_cell.length_b   1.000
_cell.length_c   1.000
_cell.angle_alpha   90.00
_cell.angle_beta   90.00
_cell.angle_gamma   90.00
#
_symmetry.space_group_name_H-M   'P 1'
#
loop_
_entity.id
_entity.type
_entity.pdbx_description
1 polymer ?
#
loop_
_entity_poly.entity_id
_entity_poly.type
_entity_poly.pdbx_seq_one_letter_code
_entity_poly.pdbx_strand_id
1 'polypeptide(L)'
;MFDLEYPSMLQNKQPNRRTGRDTSSWGDSSTVYQSFEDFLKITSLETGLHSIHDGDEIIDFFYQDSESDRLAVFFHGAIKAELVNGLKLPVFSGLHIDLGMAVDRVLFSDATLASHNRMVLGWFCGNTALDLPSRIDQILLKIDEIKRYKRILMLGGSQGGFTALRATYRLPESIALVWNPQTSIERFFKQERIDNFAKFCFGVKGFAQLNPKLSEERAFDLTKLYEGGGNSNYVFYMQNLEDTQHVVDHALPFCEAINPKMEPLKIGINQITPNVVCAMGDWVGGHSLVDRDALTSVAHHLLRSEKSNAELFASDDLSKTLPDSFTAHQVTHPKSVQAVIADEIASKQEKFSGRVAFSDRERVGFREILESVKPEWYLEYGSGGSYRIAKAVGFKHITSVDSDKSRIDRFLEQHLEKVAEDCEQVQFLHADIGKVDEAGFPVHLKSCPSWPRYCTLPWHVRPKGATSPSLVFVNGPFALSCCLHTAMRLSLLGRPSESVVILRGLHRNGTAHETLMKYFDFGPRIDGLCALRVKKDCDQEDLLQDFAESVLTSH
;
A
#
# COMPACT_ATOMS: atom_id res chain seq x y z
N MET A 1 -9.20 -13.13 -32.26
CA MET A 1 -8.80 -12.13 -33.26
C MET A 1 -9.82 -11.00 -33.19
N PHE A 2 -9.67 -10.13 -32.19
CA PHE A 2 -10.41 -8.88 -32.06
C PHE A 2 -9.33 -7.84 -31.80
N ASP A 3 -8.85 -7.21 -32.88
CA ASP A 3 -8.03 -6.01 -32.78
C ASP A 3 -8.94 -4.91 -32.25
N LEU A 4 -8.90 -4.69 -30.93
CA LEU A 4 -9.33 -3.43 -30.34
C LEU A 4 -8.27 -2.40 -30.73
N GLU A 5 -8.37 -1.89 -31.96
CA GLU A 5 -7.72 -0.65 -32.34
C GLU A 5 -8.16 0.41 -31.32
N TYR A 6 -7.21 0.87 -30.49
CA TYR A 6 -7.41 2.12 -29.78
C TYR A 6 -7.83 3.16 -30.81
N PRO A 7 -8.92 3.90 -30.59
CA PRO A 7 -9.40 4.85 -31.58
C PRO A 7 -8.22 5.69 -32.04
N SER A 8 -7.93 5.64 -33.34
CA SER A 8 -7.02 6.56 -34.00
C SER A 8 -7.64 7.95 -33.93
N MET A 9 -7.66 8.54 -32.74
CA MET A 9 -7.89 9.96 -32.55
C MET A 9 -6.62 10.65 -33.02
N LEU A 10 -6.50 10.71 -34.34
CA LEU A 10 -5.73 11.68 -35.09
C LEU A 10 -5.70 13.00 -34.33
N GLN A 11 -4.50 13.41 -33.92
CA GLN A 11 -3.93 14.74 -34.16
C GLN A 11 -4.70 15.99 -33.72
N ASN A 12 -5.76 15.86 -32.92
CA ASN A 12 -6.31 17.01 -32.22
C ASN A 12 -5.54 17.17 -30.91
N LYS A 13 -4.59 18.12 -30.91
CA LYS A 13 -3.85 18.62 -29.74
C LYS A 13 -4.64 18.34 -28.47
N GLN A 14 -4.23 17.34 -27.68
CA GLN A 14 -4.90 17.07 -26.41
C GLN A 14 -4.97 18.39 -25.65
N PRO A 15 -6.16 18.96 -25.39
CA PRO A 15 -6.25 20.20 -24.67
C PRO A 15 -5.55 19.98 -23.32
N ASN A 16 -4.57 20.83 -23.01
CA ASN A 16 -3.73 20.77 -21.81
C ASN A 16 -2.53 19.78 -21.83
N ARG A 17 -2.04 19.33 -22.99
CA ARG A 17 -0.70 18.70 -23.08
C ARG A 17 0.36 19.63 -22.46
N ARG A 18 1.34 19.06 -21.74
CA ARG A 18 2.43 19.87 -21.17
C ARG A 18 3.38 20.26 -22.29
N THR A 19 3.49 21.56 -22.56
CA THR A 19 4.39 22.11 -23.58
C THR A 19 5.61 22.83 -23.00
N GLY A 20 5.63 23.05 -21.69
CA GLY A 20 6.76 23.67 -21.01
C GLY A 20 8.01 22.80 -21.15
N ARG A 21 9.02 23.32 -21.85
CA ARG A 21 10.33 22.68 -22.02
C ARG A 21 11.43 23.69 -21.75
N ASP A 22 12.47 23.27 -21.02
CA ASP A 22 13.62 24.10 -20.67
C ASP A 22 14.86 23.23 -20.48
N THR A 23 15.75 23.31 -21.46
CA THR A 23 17.00 22.55 -21.49
C THR A 23 18.19 23.37 -21.01
N SER A 24 18.02 24.69 -20.80
CA SER A 24 19.11 25.60 -20.43
C SER A 24 19.75 25.25 -19.09
N SER A 25 19.01 24.54 -18.22
CA SER A 25 19.46 24.11 -16.91
C SER A 25 20.41 22.90 -16.93
N TRP A 26 20.62 22.27 -18.10
CA TRP A 26 21.35 21.00 -18.22
C TRP A 26 22.65 21.10 -19.03
N GLY A 27 23.24 22.31 -19.08
CA GLY A 27 24.53 22.59 -19.70
C GLY A 27 24.46 23.01 -21.17
N ASP A 28 25.59 23.47 -21.72
CA ASP A 28 25.69 23.96 -23.10
C ASP A 28 25.84 22.83 -24.13
N SER A 29 26.27 21.64 -23.70
CA SER A 29 26.42 20.45 -24.54
C SER A 29 25.08 19.73 -24.67
N SER A 30 24.50 19.76 -25.87
CA SER A 30 23.27 19.03 -26.19
C SER A 30 23.29 18.42 -27.58
N THR A 31 22.80 17.20 -27.70
CA THR A 31 22.67 16.47 -28.96
C THR A 31 21.20 16.16 -29.23
N VAL A 32 20.73 16.48 -30.44
CA VAL A 32 19.35 16.23 -30.87
C VAL A 32 19.33 15.21 -31.99
N TYR A 33 18.60 14.12 -31.81
CA TYR A 33 18.36 13.09 -32.82
C TYR A 33 16.97 13.31 -33.45
N GLN A 34 16.93 13.39 -34.78
CA GLN A 34 15.67 13.68 -35.51
C GLN A 34 14.69 12.50 -35.52
N SER A 35 15.19 11.30 -35.23
CA SER A 35 14.39 10.08 -35.09
C SER A 35 15.05 9.13 -34.09
N PHE A 36 14.29 8.14 -33.61
CA PHE A 36 14.84 7.09 -32.76
C PHE A 36 15.85 6.23 -33.53
N GLU A 37 15.62 6.01 -34.83
CA GLU A 37 16.53 5.29 -35.71
C GLU A 37 17.89 5.99 -35.86
N ASP A 38 17.92 7.32 -35.81
CA ASP A 38 19.19 8.08 -35.85
C ASP A 38 20.00 7.89 -34.57
N PHE A 39 19.33 7.84 -33.42
CA PHE A 39 19.99 7.49 -32.16
C PHE A 39 20.57 6.07 -32.21
N LEU A 40 19.85 5.08 -32.76
CA LEU A 40 20.35 3.70 -32.83
C LEU A 40 21.61 3.54 -33.72
N LYS A 41 21.87 4.48 -34.65
CA LYS A 41 23.04 4.46 -35.54
C LYS A 41 24.31 5.04 -34.91
N ILE A 42 24.23 5.67 -33.74
CA ILE A 42 25.41 6.30 -33.13
C ILE A 42 26.47 5.26 -32.77
N THR A 43 27.72 5.67 -32.79
CA THR A 43 28.87 4.85 -32.40
C THR A 43 29.62 5.41 -31.19
N SER A 44 29.19 6.56 -30.68
CA SER A 44 29.76 7.24 -29.52
C SER A 44 28.66 8.07 -28.83
N LEU A 45 28.82 8.30 -27.54
CA LEU A 45 28.02 9.27 -26.77
C LEU A 45 28.93 10.40 -26.29
N GLU A 46 28.43 11.63 -26.34
CA GLU A 46 29.09 12.79 -25.76
C GLU A 46 28.45 13.14 -24.42
N THR A 47 29.21 13.66 -23.46
CA THR A 47 28.64 14.16 -22.21
C THR A 47 27.71 15.34 -22.50
N GLY A 48 26.48 15.28 -21.98
CA GLY A 48 25.48 16.33 -22.14
C GLY A 48 24.04 15.81 -22.19
N LEU A 49 23.13 16.71 -22.56
CA LEU A 49 21.73 16.38 -22.79
C LEU A 49 21.54 15.72 -24.16
N HIS A 50 20.86 14.58 -24.18
CA HIS A 50 20.42 13.93 -25.40
C HIS A 50 18.89 13.99 -25.53
N SER A 51 18.42 14.51 -26.66
CA SER A 51 17.00 14.61 -26.99
C SER A 51 16.70 13.79 -28.24
N ILE A 52 15.89 12.74 -28.11
CA ILE A 52 15.49 11.88 -29.22
C ILE A 52 14.04 12.20 -29.60
N HIS A 53 13.80 12.57 -30.84
CA HIS A 53 12.46 12.66 -31.40
C HIS A 53 11.92 11.26 -31.73
N ASP A 54 10.71 10.95 -31.27
CA ASP A 54 9.97 9.74 -31.63
C ASP A 54 8.53 10.16 -31.99
N GLY A 55 8.35 10.48 -33.28
CA GLY A 55 7.17 11.19 -33.76
C GLY A 55 7.06 12.60 -33.12
N ASP A 56 5.91 12.90 -32.52
CA ASP A 56 5.64 14.16 -31.82
C ASP A 56 6.06 14.14 -30.34
N GLU A 57 6.66 13.04 -29.88
CA GLU A 57 7.19 12.91 -28.52
C GLU A 57 8.70 13.11 -28.50
N ILE A 58 9.21 13.55 -27.35
CA ILE A 58 10.65 13.76 -27.13
C ILE A 58 11.07 12.95 -25.92
N ILE A 59 12.07 12.11 -26.11
CA ILE A 59 12.71 11.34 -25.04
C ILE A 59 14.01 12.05 -24.69
N ASP A 60 14.08 12.56 -23.46
CA ASP A 60 15.24 13.27 -22.95
C ASP A 60 15.98 12.40 -21.91
N PHE A 61 17.29 12.24 -22.11
CA PHE A 61 18.19 11.68 -21.10
C PHE A 61 19.49 12.49 -21.02
N PHE A 62 20.09 12.56 -19.85
CA PHE A 62 21.39 13.19 -19.65
C PHE A 62 22.45 12.11 -19.50
N TYR A 63 23.56 12.22 -20.24
CA TYR A 63 24.71 11.32 -20.12
C TYR A 63 25.93 12.08 -19.59
N GLN A 64 26.64 11.45 -18.66
CA GLN A 64 27.91 11.93 -18.12
C GLN A 64 28.94 10.80 -18.21
N ASP A 65 29.98 11.04 -19.00
CA ASP A 65 31.18 10.19 -19.03
C ASP A 65 32.14 10.65 -17.93
N SER A 66 32.46 9.74 -17.01
CA SER A 66 33.48 9.96 -15.97
C SER A 66 34.71 9.08 -16.21
N GLU A 67 34.90 8.60 -17.46
CA GLU A 67 35.94 7.65 -17.86
C GLU A 67 35.86 6.32 -17.06
N SER A 68 34.66 5.92 -16.65
CA SER A 68 34.45 4.73 -15.82
C SER A 68 33.95 3.52 -16.63
N ASP A 69 34.29 2.31 -16.19
CA ASP A 69 33.72 1.05 -16.70
C ASP A 69 32.47 0.60 -15.91
N ARG A 70 31.98 1.47 -15.01
CA ARG A 70 30.77 1.30 -14.21
C ARG A 70 29.74 2.36 -14.61
N LEU A 71 28.48 1.95 -14.78
CA LEU A 71 27.36 2.82 -15.14
C LEU A 71 26.34 2.89 -14.00
N ALA A 72 25.91 4.10 -13.66
CA ALA A 72 24.75 4.36 -12.81
C ALA A 72 23.61 4.99 -13.63
N VAL A 73 22.46 4.32 -13.68
CA VAL A 73 21.26 4.79 -14.38
C VAL A 73 20.25 5.29 -13.35
N PHE A 74 19.70 6.48 -13.51
CA PHE A 74 18.76 7.07 -12.56
C PHE A 74 17.40 7.35 -13.19
N PHE A 75 16.36 7.01 -12.43
CA PHE A 75 14.97 7.32 -12.75
C PHE A 75 14.35 8.15 -11.61
N HIS A 76 13.72 9.27 -11.95
CA HIS A 76 13.20 10.20 -10.95
C HIS A 76 11.88 9.74 -10.32
N GLY A 77 11.65 10.15 -9.06
CA GLY A 77 10.39 9.93 -8.34
C GLY A 77 9.25 10.81 -8.85
N ALA A 78 8.08 10.73 -8.19
CA ALA A 78 6.93 11.57 -8.53
C ALA A 78 7.26 13.07 -8.36
N ILE A 79 6.69 13.91 -9.22
CA ILE A 79 6.80 15.36 -9.11
C ILE A 79 5.95 15.83 -7.92
N LYS A 80 6.53 16.72 -7.09
CA LYS A 80 5.78 17.35 -6.01
C LYS A 80 4.60 18.14 -6.58
N ALA A 81 3.42 17.98 -5.99
CA ALA A 81 2.18 18.58 -6.51
C ALA A 81 2.28 20.11 -6.67
N GLU A 82 2.97 20.78 -5.75
CA GLU A 82 3.22 22.23 -5.81
C GLU A 82 4.06 22.69 -7.01
N LEU A 83 4.91 21.81 -7.54
CA LEU A 83 5.79 22.10 -8.67
C LEU A 83 5.13 21.81 -10.02
N VAL A 84 4.00 21.09 -10.05
CA VAL A 84 3.37 20.63 -11.31
C VAL A 84 2.98 21.78 -12.23
N ASN A 85 2.53 22.89 -11.63
CA ASN A 85 2.15 24.11 -12.31
C ASN A 85 3.41 24.86 -12.72
N GLY A 86 3.66 24.95 -14.03
CA GLY A 86 4.88 25.54 -14.56
C GLY A 86 6.07 24.58 -14.63
N LEU A 87 5.92 23.30 -14.24
CA LEU A 87 6.95 22.29 -14.48
C LEU A 87 7.26 22.21 -15.98
N LYS A 88 8.55 22.37 -16.28
CA LYS A 88 9.12 22.23 -17.61
C LYS A 88 9.94 20.93 -17.68
N LEU A 89 9.86 20.23 -18.81
CA LEU A 89 10.68 19.06 -19.09
C LEU A 89 12.00 19.47 -19.78
N PRO A 90 13.08 18.67 -19.71
CA PRO A 90 13.20 17.42 -18.95
C PRO A 90 13.41 17.62 -17.45
N VAL A 91 13.07 16.59 -16.67
CA VAL A 91 13.35 16.48 -15.24
C VAL A 91 14.32 15.34 -15.01
N PHE A 92 15.45 15.61 -14.38
CA PHE A 92 16.40 14.58 -13.97
C PHE A 92 16.58 14.57 -12.45
N SER A 93 16.99 13.41 -11.95
CA SER A 93 17.44 13.22 -10.58
C SER A 93 18.68 12.35 -10.58
N GLY A 94 19.52 12.46 -9.55
CA GLY A 94 20.66 11.56 -9.38
C GLY A 94 22.02 12.14 -9.77
N LEU A 95 22.08 13.33 -10.40
CA LEU A 95 23.35 13.95 -10.79
C LEU A 95 24.30 14.17 -9.60
N HIS A 96 23.75 14.56 -8.45
CA HIS A 96 24.52 14.87 -7.23
C HIS A 96 24.43 13.79 -6.15
N ILE A 97 23.90 12.60 -6.48
CA ILE A 97 23.91 11.48 -5.52
C ILE A 97 25.33 10.91 -5.50
N ASP A 98 25.97 10.97 -4.33
CA ASP A 98 27.26 10.31 -4.11
C ASP A 98 27.07 8.79 -4.15
N LEU A 99 27.97 8.11 -4.87
CA LEU A 99 27.99 6.66 -5.02
C LEU A 99 29.32 6.07 -4.51
N GLY A 100 30.12 6.88 -3.81
CA GLY A 100 31.41 6.51 -3.23
C GLY A 100 32.55 6.30 -4.25
N MET A 101 32.28 6.47 -5.55
CA MET A 101 33.27 6.37 -6.62
C MET A 101 32.82 7.12 -7.89
N ALA A 102 33.78 7.38 -8.79
CA ALA A 102 33.48 7.90 -10.11
C ALA A 102 32.79 6.82 -10.96
N VAL A 103 31.67 7.19 -11.58
CA VAL A 103 30.87 6.35 -12.46
C VAL A 103 30.35 7.17 -13.62
N ASP A 104 30.10 6.51 -14.74
CA ASP A 104 29.27 7.09 -15.77
C ASP A 104 27.83 7.20 -15.27
N ARG A 105 27.11 8.20 -15.76
CA ARG A 105 25.71 8.41 -15.37
C ARG A 105 24.81 8.55 -16.58
N VAL A 106 23.65 7.91 -16.51
CA VAL A 106 22.51 8.15 -17.40
C VAL A 106 21.32 8.54 -16.54
N LEU A 107 20.75 9.72 -16.77
CA LEU A 107 19.57 10.20 -16.04
C LEU A 107 18.41 10.30 -17.02
N PHE A 108 17.30 9.61 -16.77
CA PHE A 108 16.12 9.66 -17.63
C PHE A 108 15.08 10.65 -17.10
N SER A 109 14.46 11.38 -18.02
CA SER A 109 13.24 12.16 -17.77
C SER A 109 12.02 11.38 -18.21
N ASP A 110 10.97 11.36 -17.38
CA ASP A 110 9.73 10.68 -17.72
C ASP A 110 8.93 11.47 -18.76
N ALA A 111 9.08 11.11 -20.04
CA ALA A 111 8.35 11.72 -21.16
C ALA A 111 6.82 11.50 -21.05
N THR A 112 6.36 10.53 -20.24
CA THR A 112 4.94 10.33 -19.97
C THR A 112 4.29 11.60 -19.39
N LEU A 113 5.04 12.38 -18.60
CA LEU A 113 4.58 13.63 -18.00
C LEU A 113 4.20 14.71 -19.03
N ALA A 114 4.62 14.56 -20.29
CA ALA A 114 4.22 15.43 -21.39
C ALA A 114 2.73 15.31 -21.70
N SER A 115 2.11 14.15 -21.45
CA SER A 115 0.74 13.82 -21.86
C SER A 115 -0.31 14.81 -21.32
N HIS A 116 -0.12 15.37 -20.12
CA HIS A 116 -1.00 16.42 -19.59
C HIS A 116 -0.29 17.28 -18.55
N ASN A 117 -0.57 18.58 -18.52
CA ASN A 117 0.02 19.54 -17.57
C ASN A 117 -0.30 19.28 -16.07
N ARG A 118 -1.16 18.31 -15.75
CA ARG A 118 -1.49 17.88 -14.37
C ARG A 118 -0.83 16.55 -13.98
N MET A 119 -0.14 15.91 -14.91
CA MET A 119 0.64 14.69 -14.64
C MET A 119 1.77 15.01 -13.67
N VAL A 120 1.82 14.26 -12.57
CA VAL A 120 2.93 14.26 -11.60
C VAL A 120 3.66 12.93 -11.54
N LEU A 121 3.07 11.88 -12.12
CA LEU A 121 3.45 10.49 -11.98
C LEU A 121 3.05 9.79 -13.29
N GLY A 122 4.01 9.16 -13.96
CA GLY A 122 3.80 8.52 -15.26
C GLY A 122 4.43 7.13 -15.37
N TRP A 123 5.21 6.71 -14.37
CA TRP A 123 5.86 5.40 -14.30
C TRP A 123 6.72 5.07 -15.53
N PHE A 124 7.19 6.11 -16.25
CA PHE A 124 7.96 5.94 -17.49
C PHE A 124 7.26 5.01 -18.52
N CYS A 125 5.92 4.99 -18.53
CA CYS A 125 5.11 4.08 -19.34
C CYS A 125 4.74 4.62 -20.73
N GLY A 126 4.97 5.92 -20.95
CA GLY A 126 4.59 6.60 -22.18
C GLY A 126 3.07 6.68 -22.36
N ASN A 127 2.63 6.79 -23.60
CA ASN A 127 1.23 6.99 -23.95
C ASN A 127 0.87 6.17 -25.20
N THR A 128 -0.28 6.45 -25.81
CA THR A 128 -0.69 5.78 -27.07
C THR A 128 0.30 5.95 -28.21
N ALA A 129 1.03 7.07 -28.28
CA ALA A 129 2.00 7.36 -29.34
C ALA A 129 3.41 6.88 -29.01
N LEU A 130 3.76 6.76 -27.73
CA LEU A 130 5.11 6.41 -27.27
C LEU A 130 5.10 5.21 -26.32
N ASP A 131 5.78 4.13 -26.72
CA ASP A 131 6.17 3.03 -25.85
C ASP A 131 7.49 3.37 -25.15
N LEU A 132 7.41 4.24 -24.14
CA LEU A 132 8.59 4.70 -23.42
C LEU A 132 9.37 3.55 -22.74
N PRO A 133 8.74 2.50 -22.20
CA PRO A 133 9.46 1.34 -21.69
C PRO A 133 10.40 0.71 -22.71
N SER A 134 9.88 0.38 -23.90
CA SER A 134 10.68 -0.22 -24.96
C SER A 134 11.83 0.69 -25.40
N ARG A 135 11.58 2.00 -25.49
CA ARG A 135 12.62 2.98 -25.86
C ARG A 135 13.72 3.11 -24.83
N ILE A 136 13.38 3.11 -23.53
CA ILE A 136 14.39 3.11 -22.46
C ILE A 136 15.27 1.86 -22.56
N ASP A 137 14.67 0.69 -22.79
CA ASP A 137 15.42 -0.57 -22.90
C ASP A 137 16.39 -0.51 -24.10
N GLN A 138 15.93 -0.01 -25.25
CA GLN A 138 16.75 0.17 -26.45
C GLN A 138 17.87 1.21 -26.27
N ILE A 139 17.61 2.31 -25.56
CA ILE A 139 18.63 3.31 -25.22
C ILE A 139 19.70 2.69 -24.33
N LEU A 140 19.31 1.96 -23.29
CA LEU A 140 20.25 1.32 -22.37
C LEU A 140 21.10 0.26 -23.06
N LEU A 141 20.49 -0.57 -23.90
CA LEU A 141 21.22 -1.54 -24.73
C LEU A 141 22.22 -0.86 -25.65
N LYS A 142 21.84 0.28 -26.26
CA LYS A 142 22.74 1.02 -27.15
C LYS A 142 23.93 1.64 -26.40
N ILE A 143 23.67 2.20 -25.22
CA ILE A 143 24.73 2.79 -24.37
C ILE A 143 25.71 1.70 -23.92
N ASP A 144 25.20 0.54 -23.51
CA ASP A 144 26.06 -0.59 -23.14
C ASP A 144 26.78 -1.21 -24.35
N GLU A 145 26.17 -1.24 -25.54
CA GLU A 145 26.85 -1.67 -26.78
C GLU A 145 28.11 -0.84 -27.06
N ILE A 146 28.03 0.48 -26.83
CA ILE A 146 29.10 1.44 -27.12
C ILE A 146 30.24 1.32 -26.12
N LYS A 147 29.95 1.31 -24.80
CA LYS A 147 31.01 1.35 -23.77
C LYS A 147 31.33 -0.01 -23.15
N ARG A 148 30.41 -0.98 -23.22
CA ARG A 148 30.50 -2.33 -22.63
C ARG A 148 30.86 -2.28 -21.15
N TYR A 149 29.92 -1.79 -20.34
CA TYR A 149 30.16 -1.60 -18.93
C TYR A 149 30.35 -2.94 -18.23
N LYS A 150 31.31 -3.00 -17.31
CA LYS A 150 31.50 -4.18 -16.46
C LYS A 150 30.39 -4.34 -15.44
N ARG A 151 29.69 -3.25 -15.10
CA ARG A 151 28.60 -3.25 -14.14
C ARG A 151 27.67 -2.08 -14.38
N ILE A 152 26.38 -2.38 -14.35
CA ILE A 152 25.31 -1.40 -14.54
C ILE A 152 24.40 -1.45 -13.31
N LEU A 153 24.31 -0.33 -12.61
CA LEU A 153 23.43 -0.14 -11.45
C LEU A 153 22.29 0.80 -11.85
N MET A 154 21.05 0.35 -11.73
CA MET A 154 19.84 1.14 -11.99
C MET A 154 19.22 1.55 -10.66
N LEU A 155 19.02 2.84 -10.47
CA LEU A 155 18.60 3.44 -9.20
C LEU A 155 17.30 4.21 -9.35
N GLY A 156 16.45 4.09 -8.35
CA GLY A 156 15.24 4.90 -8.27
C GLY A 156 14.36 4.53 -7.09
N GLY A 157 13.61 5.53 -6.63
CA GLY A 157 12.58 5.35 -5.62
C GLY A 157 11.19 5.50 -6.18
N SER A 158 10.19 4.92 -5.53
CA SER A 158 8.79 5.10 -5.93
C SER A 158 8.60 4.71 -7.41
N GLN A 159 8.17 5.62 -8.30
CA GLN A 159 8.08 5.32 -9.74
C GLN A 159 9.42 5.08 -10.44
N GLY A 160 10.48 5.72 -9.93
CA GLY A 160 11.83 5.50 -10.44
C GLY A 160 12.29 4.09 -10.14
N GLY A 161 11.90 3.57 -8.97
CA GLY A 161 12.15 2.18 -8.58
C GLY A 161 11.33 1.18 -9.41
N PHE A 162 10.06 1.49 -9.70
CA PHE A 162 9.26 0.72 -10.67
C PHE A 162 9.99 0.60 -12.02
N THR A 163 10.50 1.73 -12.53
CA THR A 163 11.19 1.78 -13.83
C THR A 163 12.52 1.05 -13.80
N ALA A 164 13.30 1.21 -12.73
CA ALA A 164 14.57 0.51 -12.53
C ALA A 164 14.38 -1.01 -12.48
N LEU A 165 13.36 -1.49 -11.75
CA LEU A 165 12.99 -2.91 -11.72
C LEU A 165 12.62 -3.43 -13.13
N ARG A 166 11.78 -2.70 -13.87
CA ARG A 166 11.41 -3.09 -15.23
C ARG A 166 12.61 -3.13 -16.19
N ALA A 167 13.43 -2.09 -16.19
CA ALA A 167 14.56 -1.95 -17.10
C ALA A 167 15.66 -2.97 -16.77
N THR A 168 15.94 -3.24 -15.50
CA THR A 168 16.95 -4.25 -15.13
C THR A 168 16.55 -5.65 -15.57
N TYR A 169 15.25 -5.98 -15.53
CA TYR A 169 14.74 -7.26 -16.03
C TYR A 169 15.05 -7.46 -17.52
N ARG A 170 15.13 -6.39 -18.30
CA ARG A 170 15.38 -6.44 -19.75
C ARG A 170 16.86 -6.34 -20.13
N LEU A 171 17.71 -5.93 -19.20
CA LEU A 171 19.16 -5.85 -19.40
C LEU A 171 19.88 -6.88 -18.51
N PRO A 172 20.24 -8.06 -19.06
CA PRO A 172 20.95 -9.12 -18.34
C PRO A 172 22.16 -8.62 -17.55
N GLU A 173 22.43 -9.23 -16.39
CA GLU A 173 23.59 -8.92 -15.53
C GLU A 173 23.66 -7.47 -15.02
N SER A 174 22.57 -6.72 -15.12
CA SER A 174 22.40 -5.44 -14.44
C SER A 174 21.81 -5.61 -13.04
N ILE A 175 21.98 -4.60 -12.19
CA ILE A 175 21.48 -4.57 -10.82
C ILE A 175 20.48 -3.43 -10.67
N ALA A 176 19.33 -3.67 -10.07
CA ALA A 176 18.45 -2.61 -9.55
C ALA A 176 18.73 -2.38 -8.05
N LEU A 177 18.99 -1.13 -7.67
CA LEU A 177 19.00 -0.66 -6.28
C LEU A 177 17.85 0.32 -6.09
N VAL A 178 16.77 -0.15 -5.46
CA VAL A 178 15.50 0.57 -5.41
C VAL A 178 15.03 0.78 -3.98
N TRP A 179 14.24 1.83 -3.74
CA TRP A 179 13.66 2.09 -2.42
C TRP A 179 12.19 2.50 -2.51
N ASN A 180 11.35 1.91 -1.64
CA ASN A 180 9.90 2.11 -1.64
C ASN A 180 9.28 2.09 -3.06
N PRO A 181 9.70 1.19 -3.98
CA PRO A 181 9.21 1.23 -5.34
C PRO A 181 7.73 0.88 -5.40
N GLN A 182 7.03 1.41 -6.40
CA GLN A 182 5.81 0.74 -6.83
C GLN A 182 6.20 -0.52 -7.61
N THR A 183 5.38 -1.57 -7.54
CA THR A 183 5.55 -2.81 -8.31
C THR A 183 4.33 -3.16 -9.15
N SER A 184 3.22 -2.43 -8.98
CA SER A 184 2.02 -2.51 -9.80
C SER A 184 1.37 -1.13 -9.86
N ILE A 185 1.06 -0.64 -11.06
CA ILE A 185 0.43 0.68 -11.22
C ILE A 185 -0.98 0.67 -10.62
N GLU A 186 -1.74 -0.41 -10.83
CA GLU A 186 -3.13 -0.54 -10.35
C GLU A 186 -3.23 -0.61 -8.82
N ARG A 187 -2.19 -1.10 -8.15
CA ARG A 187 -2.15 -1.17 -6.67
C ARG A 187 -1.72 0.14 -6.01
N PHE A 188 -1.43 1.19 -6.78
CA PHE A 188 -1.03 2.46 -6.19
C PHE A 188 -2.17 3.09 -5.38
N PHE A 189 -1.91 3.40 -4.11
CA PHE A 189 -2.93 3.80 -3.13
C PHE A 189 -3.78 5.04 -3.51
N LYS A 190 -3.35 5.86 -4.47
CA LYS A 190 -4.12 7.04 -4.94
C LYS A 190 -4.83 6.73 -6.26
N GLN A 191 -6.09 6.32 -6.17
CA GLN A 191 -6.95 6.04 -7.33
C GLN A 191 -6.97 7.19 -8.35
N GLU A 192 -7.01 8.45 -7.89
CA GLU A 192 -6.98 9.63 -8.78
C GLU A 192 -5.73 9.65 -9.69
N ARG A 193 -4.58 9.16 -9.23
CA ARG A 193 -3.35 9.11 -10.03
C ARG A 193 -3.42 8.01 -11.09
N ILE A 194 -3.99 6.87 -10.73
CA ILE A 194 -4.24 5.75 -11.64
C ILE A 194 -5.22 6.19 -12.75
N ASP A 195 -6.32 6.84 -12.38
CA ASP A 195 -7.34 7.30 -13.32
C ASP A 195 -6.80 8.38 -14.25
N ASN A 196 -6.02 9.33 -13.71
CA ASN A 196 -5.37 10.37 -14.51
C ASN A 196 -4.38 9.76 -15.51
N PHE A 197 -3.61 8.74 -15.11
CA PHE A 197 -2.71 8.02 -16.01
C PHE A 197 -3.47 7.35 -17.15
N ALA A 198 -4.49 6.54 -16.83
CA ALA A 198 -5.30 5.86 -17.84
C ALA A 198 -5.99 6.85 -18.80
N LYS A 199 -6.51 7.95 -18.26
CA LYS A 199 -7.18 9.00 -19.03
C LYS A 199 -6.25 9.79 -19.92
N PHE A 200 -5.15 10.32 -19.37
CA PHE A 200 -4.29 11.25 -20.11
C PHE A 200 -3.38 10.51 -21.09
N CYS A 201 -2.90 9.32 -20.72
CA CYS A 201 -1.95 8.58 -21.56
C CYS A 201 -2.68 7.69 -22.58
N PHE A 202 -3.88 7.17 -22.24
CA PHE A 202 -4.57 6.17 -23.05
C PHE A 202 -6.02 6.51 -23.42
N GLY A 203 -6.56 7.65 -22.97
CA GLY A 203 -7.89 8.11 -23.37
C GLY A 203 -9.06 7.32 -22.76
N VAL A 204 -8.80 6.43 -21.80
CA VAL A 204 -9.83 5.61 -21.15
C VAL A 204 -10.22 6.16 -19.78
N LYS A 205 -11.40 5.80 -19.23
CA LYS A 205 -11.89 6.45 -18.00
C LYS A 205 -11.17 6.00 -16.72
N GLY A 206 -10.51 4.85 -16.75
CA GLY A 206 -9.81 4.27 -15.60
C GLY A 206 -9.00 3.05 -16.02
N PHE A 207 -8.13 2.57 -15.13
CA PHE A 207 -7.16 1.51 -15.43
C PHE A 207 -7.80 0.19 -15.88
N ALA A 208 -8.94 -0.18 -15.29
CA ALA A 208 -9.70 -1.37 -15.67
C ALA A 208 -10.20 -1.38 -17.14
N GLN A 209 -10.18 -0.24 -17.82
CA GLN A 209 -10.55 -0.13 -19.25
C GLN A 209 -9.33 -0.16 -20.19
N LEU A 210 -8.10 -0.24 -19.66
CA LEU A 210 -6.91 -0.43 -20.47
C LEU A 210 -6.94 -1.81 -21.12
N ASN A 211 -6.44 -1.90 -22.35
CA ASN A 211 -6.26 -3.18 -23.03
C ASN A 211 -5.31 -4.05 -22.20
N PRO A 212 -5.73 -5.24 -21.71
CA PRO A 212 -4.88 -6.11 -20.91
C PRO A 212 -3.57 -6.49 -21.61
N LYS A 213 -3.60 -6.66 -22.94
CA LYS A 213 -2.43 -6.96 -23.75
C LYS A 213 -1.40 -5.84 -23.69
N LEU A 214 -1.85 -4.58 -23.73
CA LEU A 214 -0.95 -3.43 -23.59
C LEU A 214 -0.30 -3.41 -22.20
N SER A 215 -1.08 -3.66 -21.16
CA SER A 215 -0.58 -3.72 -19.78
C SER A 215 0.46 -4.81 -19.58
N GLU A 216 0.31 -5.96 -20.26
CA GLU A 216 1.27 -7.06 -20.25
C GLU A 216 2.53 -6.72 -21.05
N GLU A 217 2.38 -6.27 -22.30
CA GLU A 217 3.50 -5.91 -23.20
C GLU A 217 4.39 -4.82 -22.59
N ARG A 218 3.79 -3.83 -21.91
CA ARG A 218 4.50 -2.72 -21.24
C ARG A 218 4.80 -2.97 -19.77
N ALA A 219 4.48 -4.15 -19.25
CA ALA A 219 4.73 -4.57 -17.87
C ALA A 219 4.24 -3.56 -16.81
N PHE A 220 2.96 -3.19 -16.85
CA PHE A 220 2.33 -2.31 -15.83
C PHE A 220 2.20 -2.97 -14.44
N ASP A 221 2.40 -4.29 -14.38
CA ASP A 221 2.46 -5.09 -13.16
C ASP A 221 3.74 -5.93 -13.15
N LEU A 222 4.72 -5.49 -12.36
CA LEU A 222 6.01 -6.16 -12.23
C LEU A 222 5.91 -7.44 -11.40
N THR A 223 4.84 -7.64 -10.62
CA THR A 223 4.63 -8.91 -9.92
C THR A 223 4.39 -10.05 -10.91
N LYS A 224 3.73 -9.76 -12.05
CA LYS A 224 3.60 -10.72 -13.17
C LYS A 224 4.90 -10.89 -13.94
N LEU A 225 5.65 -9.80 -14.15
CA LEU A 225 6.93 -9.85 -14.88
C LEU A 225 7.97 -10.72 -14.15
N TYR A 226 7.98 -10.65 -12.82
CA TYR A 226 8.90 -11.38 -11.95
C TYR A 226 8.32 -12.68 -11.37
N GLU A 227 7.15 -13.12 -11.85
CA GLU A 227 6.48 -14.32 -11.32
C GLU A 227 7.38 -15.56 -11.49
N GLY A 228 7.67 -16.24 -10.37
CA GLY A 228 8.54 -17.41 -10.34
C GLY A 228 10.05 -17.12 -10.47
N GLY A 229 10.45 -15.84 -10.53
CA GLY A 229 11.86 -15.44 -10.54
C GLY A 229 12.14 -14.19 -11.38
N GLY A 230 13.32 -13.59 -11.17
CA GLY A 230 13.84 -12.55 -12.07
C GLY A 230 14.30 -13.11 -13.41
N ASN A 231 14.70 -12.21 -14.31
CA ASN A 231 15.57 -12.58 -15.44
C ASN A 231 17.00 -12.79 -14.89
N SER A 232 18.02 -12.95 -15.73
CA SER A 232 19.43 -12.97 -15.29
C SER A 232 19.92 -11.61 -14.73
N ASN A 233 19.03 -10.82 -14.14
CA ASN A 233 19.27 -9.55 -13.46
C ASN A 233 19.30 -9.75 -11.94
N TYR A 234 19.68 -8.70 -11.22
CA TYR A 234 19.77 -8.70 -9.75
C TYR A 234 19.00 -7.54 -9.14
N VAL A 235 18.45 -7.73 -7.94
CA VAL A 235 17.60 -6.72 -7.28
C VAL A 235 17.97 -6.59 -5.81
N PHE A 236 18.38 -5.39 -5.43
CA PHE A 236 18.48 -4.95 -4.04
C PHE A 236 17.33 -3.98 -3.75
N TYR A 237 16.25 -4.54 -3.18
CA TYR A 237 15.03 -3.82 -2.84
C TYR A 237 15.11 -3.31 -1.41
N MET A 238 14.98 -2.00 -1.19
CA MET A 238 14.88 -1.40 0.15
C MET A 238 13.44 -0.96 0.42
N GLN A 239 12.87 -1.34 1.57
CA GLN A 239 11.51 -0.97 1.97
C GLN A 239 11.51 -0.33 3.35
N ASN A 240 10.89 0.84 3.47
CA ASN A 240 10.62 1.46 4.76
C ASN A 240 9.38 0.80 5.38
N LEU A 241 9.49 0.39 6.63
CA LEU A 241 8.41 -0.18 7.42
C LEU A 241 7.36 0.87 7.81
N GLU A 242 7.76 2.15 7.91
CA GLU A 242 6.81 3.24 8.14
C GLU A 242 5.95 3.54 6.89
N ASP A 243 6.36 3.07 5.71
CA ASP A 243 5.59 3.18 4.47
C ASP A 243 4.62 1.99 4.29
N THR A 244 3.70 1.88 5.25
CA THR A 244 2.86 0.68 5.45
C THR A 244 2.07 0.31 4.19
N GLN A 245 1.63 1.30 3.42
CA GLN A 245 0.88 1.07 2.18
C GLN A 245 1.75 0.37 1.13
N HIS A 246 2.97 0.86 0.88
CA HIS A 246 3.89 0.22 -0.06
C HIS A 246 4.41 -1.12 0.43
N VAL A 247 4.55 -1.32 1.73
CA VAL A 247 4.83 -2.65 2.29
C VAL A 247 3.76 -3.65 1.83
N VAL A 248 2.48 -3.31 2.01
CA VAL A 248 1.35 -4.22 1.73
C VAL A 248 1.00 -4.31 0.25
N ASP A 249 1.04 -3.20 -0.50
CA ASP A 249 0.58 -3.15 -1.89
C ASP A 249 1.68 -3.47 -2.91
N HIS A 250 2.95 -3.33 -2.52
CA HIS A 250 4.07 -3.41 -3.45
C HIS A 250 5.17 -4.38 -3.03
N ALA A 251 5.78 -4.20 -1.85
CA ALA A 251 6.93 -5.01 -1.43
C ALA A 251 6.53 -6.48 -1.18
N LEU A 252 5.51 -6.71 -0.36
CA LEU A 252 5.03 -8.04 -0.03
C LEU A 252 4.57 -8.80 -1.27
N PRO A 253 3.65 -8.28 -2.11
CA PRO A 253 3.19 -9.01 -3.29
C PRO A 253 4.29 -9.26 -4.32
N PHE A 254 5.29 -8.37 -4.43
CA PHE A 254 6.42 -8.57 -5.33
C PHE A 254 7.32 -9.71 -4.86
N CYS A 255 7.65 -9.76 -3.56
CA CYS A 255 8.46 -10.84 -3.00
C CYS A 255 7.71 -12.19 -3.08
N GLU A 256 6.41 -12.21 -2.79
CA GLU A 256 5.57 -13.41 -2.89
C GLU A 256 5.45 -13.91 -4.33
N ALA A 257 5.32 -13.02 -5.32
CA ALA A 257 5.26 -13.42 -6.73
C ALA A 257 6.58 -14.06 -7.21
N ILE A 258 7.72 -13.55 -6.72
CA ILE A 258 9.04 -14.11 -7.02
C ILE A 258 9.23 -15.47 -6.34
N ASN A 259 8.89 -15.55 -5.05
CA ASN A 259 9.05 -16.77 -4.27
C ASN A 259 7.82 -16.98 -3.36
N PRO A 260 6.82 -17.76 -3.82
CA PRO A 260 5.60 -18.04 -3.04
C PRO A 260 5.87 -18.83 -1.74
N LYS A 261 7.07 -19.41 -1.60
CA LYS A 261 7.50 -20.18 -0.43
C LYS A 261 8.49 -19.40 0.44
N MET A 262 8.60 -18.09 0.25
CA MET A 262 9.49 -17.27 1.07
C MET A 262 9.10 -17.34 2.55
N GLU A 263 10.11 -17.25 3.41
CA GLU A 263 9.87 -17.02 4.83
C GLU A 263 9.26 -15.61 5.03
N PRO A 264 8.47 -15.40 6.11
CA PRO A 264 7.94 -14.08 6.42
C PRO A 264 9.07 -13.04 6.52
N LEU A 265 8.90 -11.90 5.84
CA LEU A 265 9.88 -10.81 5.83
C LEU A 265 10.20 -10.33 7.25
N LYS A 266 11.47 -10.05 7.53
CA LYS A 266 12.00 -9.58 8.81
C LYS A 266 12.74 -8.26 8.60
N ILE A 267 12.91 -7.49 9.66
CA ILE A 267 13.76 -6.29 9.61
C ILE A 267 15.20 -6.71 9.30
N GLY A 268 15.88 -5.94 8.46
CA GLY A 268 17.19 -6.26 7.88
C GLY A 268 17.07 -6.94 6.51
N ILE A 269 18.09 -7.72 6.16
CA ILE A 269 18.21 -8.39 4.86
C ILE A 269 17.33 -9.66 4.83
N ASN A 270 16.50 -9.77 3.79
CA ASN A 270 15.76 -10.99 3.45
C ASN A 270 16.20 -11.47 2.07
N GLN A 271 16.78 -12.67 2.01
CA GLN A 271 17.09 -13.32 0.74
C GLN A 271 15.82 -13.95 0.17
N ILE A 272 15.29 -13.40 -0.93
CA ILE A 272 14.07 -13.91 -1.56
C ILE A 272 14.41 -15.03 -2.55
N THR A 273 15.44 -14.79 -3.38
CA THR A 273 16.08 -15.76 -4.27
C THR A 273 17.58 -15.44 -4.32
N PRO A 274 18.44 -16.27 -4.93
CA PRO A 274 19.87 -15.94 -5.08
C PRO A 274 20.15 -14.58 -5.77
N ASN A 275 19.19 -14.05 -6.55
CA ASN A 275 19.36 -12.80 -7.30
C ASN A 275 18.57 -11.62 -6.71
N VAL A 276 17.68 -11.86 -5.74
CA VAL A 276 16.77 -10.85 -5.20
C VAL A 276 16.86 -10.80 -3.68
N VAL A 277 17.22 -9.62 -3.19
CA VAL A 277 17.29 -9.28 -1.77
C VAL A 277 16.25 -8.20 -1.47
N CYS A 278 15.47 -8.40 -0.41
CA CYS A 278 14.57 -7.40 0.15
C CYS A 278 15.07 -6.96 1.54
N ALA A 279 15.64 -5.77 1.62
CA ALA A 279 16.07 -5.12 2.85
C ALA A 279 14.91 -4.32 3.45
N MET A 280 14.37 -4.78 4.59
CA MET A 280 13.33 -4.08 5.33
C MET A 280 13.98 -3.20 6.40
N GLY A 281 13.83 -1.88 6.30
CA GLY A 281 14.32 -0.91 7.29
C GLY A 281 13.15 -0.13 7.89
N ASP A 282 13.40 0.66 8.93
CA ASP A 282 12.38 1.50 9.58
C ASP A 282 12.83 2.96 9.68
N TRP A 283 13.59 3.44 8.69
CA TRP A 283 14.17 4.79 8.71
C TRP A 283 13.11 5.90 8.75
N VAL A 284 13.50 7.07 9.25
CA VAL A 284 12.58 8.20 9.45
C VAL A 284 11.89 8.62 8.15
N GLY A 285 10.56 8.78 8.20
CA GLY A 285 9.82 9.62 7.26
C GLY A 285 8.89 8.87 6.29
N GLY A 286 8.47 7.65 6.62
CA GLY A 286 7.50 6.90 5.81
C GLY A 286 7.94 6.72 4.36
N HIS A 287 7.16 7.26 3.41
CA HIS A 287 7.48 7.26 1.97
C HIS A 287 8.61 8.25 1.62
N SER A 288 9.75 8.15 2.31
CA SER A 288 10.96 8.96 2.12
C SER A 288 12.05 8.19 1.36
N LEU A 289 13.03 8.93 0.87
CA LEU A 289 14.31 8.36 0.44
C LEU A 289 14.96 7.66 1.65
N VAL A 290 15.57 6.50 1.43
CA VAL A 290 16.44 5.87 2.44
C VAL A 290 17.54 6.85 2.84
N ASP A 291 18.04 6.77 4.07
CA ASP A 291 19.13 7.66 4.50
C ASP A 291 20.33 7.63 3.53
N ARG A 292 20.97 8.79 3.36
CA ARG A 292 22.02 8.99 2.35
C ARG A 292 23.21 8.08 2.57
N ASP A 293 23.54 7.80 3.82
CA ASP A 293 24.66 6.93 4.17
C ASP A 293 24.37 5.49 3.77
N ALA A 294 23.13 5.01 3.97
CA ALA A 294 22.70 3.69 3.54
C ALA A 294 22.73 3.57 2.00
N LEU A 295 22.14 4.54 1.29
CA LEU A 295 22.15 4.53 -0.18
C LEU A 295 23.59 4.55 -0.73
N THR A 296 24.43 5.45 -0.22
CA THR A 296 25.83 5.58 -0.66
C THR A 296 26.62 4.32 -0.36
N SER A 297 26.49 3.76 0.85
CA SER A 297 27.18 2.54 1.28
C SER A 297 26.82 1.34 0.40
N VAL A 298 25.53 1.08 0.21
CA VAL A 298 25.04 -0.02 -0.62
C VAL A 298 25.45 0.19 -2.07
N ALA A 299 25.22 1.39 -2.64
CA ALA A 299 25.58 1.67 -4.02
C ALA A 299 27.09 1.53 -4.27
N HIS A 300 27.93 2.07 -3.37
CA HIS A 300 29.38 1.94 -3.44
C HIS A 300 29.83 0.47 -3.37
N HIS A 301 29.26 -0.32 -2.46
CA HIS A 301 29.55 -1.75 -2.37
C HIS A 301 29.17 -2.49 -3.64
N LEU A 302 27.97 -2.23 -4.16
CA LEU A 302 27.48 -2.85 -5.39
C LEU A 302 28.36 -2.48 -6.58
N LEU A 303 28.74 -1.21 -6.73
CA LEU A 303 29.51 -0.69 -7.86
C LEU A 303 30.97 -1.13 -7.86
N ARG A 304 31.62 -1.07 -6.69
CA ARG A 304 33.07 -1.25 -6.55
C ARG A 304 33.51 -2.71 -6.50
N SER A 305 32.58 -3.64 -6.22
CA SER A 305 32.92 -5.05 -6.14
C SER A 305 33.45 -5.59 -7.47
N GLU A 306 34.57 -6.30 -7.42
CA GLU A 306 35.13 -7.06 -8.54
C GLU A 306 34.57 -8.48 -8.63
N LYS A 307 33.78 -8.91 -7.64
CA LYS A 307 33.04 -10.19 -7.70
C LYS A 307 31.99 -10.14 -8.81
N SER A 308 31.67 -11.29 -9.39
CA SER A 308 30.47 -11.41 -10.23
C SER A 308 29.21 -11.04 -9.42
N ASN A 309 28.12 -10.66 -10.10
CA ASN A 309 26.88 -10.33 -9.42
C ASN A 309 26.34 -11.51 -8.60
N ALA A 310 26.44 -12.74 -9.13
CA ALA A 310 26.06 -13.96 -8.42
C ALA A 310 26.82 -14.13 -7.10
N GLU A 311 28.15 -13.96 -7.12
CA GLU A 311 28.98 -14.05 -5.92
C GLU A 311 28.69 -12.92 -4.91
N LEU A 312 28.39 -11.73 -5.41
CA LEU A 312 28.04 -10.57 -4.59
C LEU A 312 26.73 -10.80 -3.84
N PHE A 313 25.69 -11.24 -4.54
CA PHE A 313 24.37 -11.49 -3.96
C PHE A 313 24.28 -12.77 -3.13
N ALA A 314 25.19 -13.72 -3.34
CA ALA A 314 25.32 -14.90 -2.48
C ALA A 314 26.15 -14.64 -1.21
N SER A 315 26.79 -13.47 -1.07
CA SER A 315 27.64 -13.17 0.07
C SER A 315 26.88 -12.56 1.25
N ASP A 316 27.27 -12.94 2.47
CA ASP A 316 26.73 -12.34 3.71
C ASP A 316 27.16 -10.87 3.90
N ASP A 317 28.03 -10.35 3.03
CA ASP A 317 28.58 -8.99 3.11
C ASP A 317 27.52 -7.91 2.89
N LEU A 318 26.41 -8.23 2.20
CA LEU A 318 25.32 -7.27 1.98
C LEU A 318 24.72 -6.75 3.28
N SER A 319 24.62 -7.59 4.32
CA SER A 319 24.12 -7.17 5.64
C SER A 319 25.00 -6.10 6.29
N LYS A 320 26.32 -6.14 6.04
CA LYS A 320 27.29 -5.19 6.59
C LYS A 320 27.27 -3.82 5.89
N THR A 321 26.56 -3.72 4.77
CA THR A 321 26.44 -2.47 4.01
C THR A 321 25.37 -1.54 4.57
N LEU A 322 24.44 -2.06 5.37
CA LEU A 322 23.35 -1.29 5.97
C LEU A 322 23.85 -0.63 7.28
N PRO A 323 23.82 0.71 7.39
CA PRO A 323 24.16 1.39 8.65
C PRO A 323 23.06 1.21 9.69
N ASP A 324 23.37 1.45 10.96
CA ASP A 324 22.39 1.41 12.06
C ASP A 324 21.19 2.37 11.81
N SER A 325 21.41 3.45 11.05
CA SER A 325 20.34 4.39 10.67
C SER A 325 19.24 3.77 9.81
N PHE A 326 19.52 2.64 9.14
CA PHE A 326 18.56 1.88 8.34
C PHE A 326 17.48 1.21 9.20
N THR A 327 17.81 0.90 10.47
CA THR A 327 16.90 0.28 11.45
C THR A 327 16.78 1.13 12.73
N ALA A 328 16.83 2.45 12.59
CA ALA A 328 16.91 3.39 13.71
C ALA A 328 15.69 3.41 14.65
N HIS A 329 14.49 3.07 14.18
CA HIS A 329 13.25 3.23 14.97
C HIS A 329 12.93 2.04 15.89
N GLN A 330 13.57 0.89 15.72
CA GLN A 330 13.45 -0.27 16.63
C GLN A 330 13.72 0.07 18.11
N VAL A 331 14.49 1.13 18.38
CA VAL A 331 14.85 1.54 19.75
C VAL A 331 13.67 2.20 20.49
N THR A 332 12.67 2.75 19.78
CA THR A 332 11.58 3.52 20.40
C THR A 332 10.22 2.82 20.39
N HIS A 333 9.89 2.07 19.33
CA HIS A 333 8.65 1.28 19.23
C HIS A 333 8.83 0.04 18.34
N PRO A 334 9.28 -1.11 18.88
CA PRO A 334 9.55 -2.29 18.07
C PRO A 334 8.25 -2.89 17.52
N LYS A 335 7.97 -2.67 16.23
CA LYS A 335 6.94 -3.41 15.49
C LYS A 335 7.61 -4.41 14.55
N SER A 336 7.14 -5.65 14.57
CA SER A 336 7.54 -6.62 13.53
C SER A 336 6.95 -6.24 12.18
N VAL A 337 7.57 -6.72 11.10
CA VAL A 337 7.04 -6.55 9.74
C VAL A 337 5.61 -7.10 9.63
N GLN A 338 5.34 -8.24 10.28
CA GLN A 338 4.03 -8.87 10.31
C GLN A 338 2.99 -8.01 11.02
N ALA A 339 3.37 -7.34 12.12
CA ALA A 339 2.46 -6.43 12.82
C ALA A 339 2.07 -5.24 11.94
N VAL A 340 3.03 -4.65 11.22
CA VAL A 340 2.76 -3.56 10.28
C VAL A 340 1.84 -3.99 9.14
N ILE A 341 2.10 -5.16 8.54
CA ILE A 341 1.23 -5.73 7.50
C ILE A 341 -0.18 -5.95 8.04
N ALA A 342 -0.33 -6.56 9.22
CA ALA A 342 -1.63 -6.83 9.83
C ALA A 342 -2.40 -5.52 10.13
N ASP A 343 -1.71 -4.51 10.67
CA ASP A 343 -2.31 -3.21 11.01
C ASP A 343 -2.81 -2.48 9.74
N GLU A 344 -2.06 -2.49 8.64
CA GLU A 344 -2.47 -1.85 7.38
C GLU A 344 -3.53 -2.64 6.61
N ILE A 345 -3.50 -3.96 6.66
CA ILE A 345 -4.61 -4.77 6.13
C ILE A 345 -5.90 -4.46 6.88
N ALA A 346 -5.87 -4.36 8.21
CA ALA A 346 -7.03 -3.97 9.02
C ALA A 346 -7.53 -2.56 8.64
N SER A 347 -6.61 -1.59 8.47
CA SER A 347 -6.86 -0.22 7.98
C SER A 347 -7.74 -0.17 6.74
N LYS A 348 -7.33 -0.89 5.69
CA LYS A 348 -7.95 -0.83 4.37
C LYS A 348 -9.36 -1.40 4.39
N GLN A 349 -9.55 -2.45 5.17
CA GLN A 349 -10.85 -3.08 5.31
C GLN A 349 -11.86 -2.23 6.06
N GLU A 350 -11.42 -1.49 7.07
CA GLU A 350 -12.30 -0.54 7.75
C GLU A 350 -12.79 0.53 6.76
N LYS A 351 -11.88 1.12 5.96
CA LYS A 351 -12.27 2.04 4.88
C LYS A 351 -13.27 1.40 3.91
N PHE A 352 -13.06 0.14 3.53
CA PHE A 352 -13.93 -0.56 2.59
C PHE A 352 -15.31 -0.92 3.17
N SER A 353 -15.40 -1.11 4.49
CA SER A 353 -16.67 -1.33 5.20
C SER A 353 -17.54 -0.07 5.30
N GLY A 354 -17.08 1.08 4.78
CA GLY A 354 -17.75 2.37 4.93
C GLY A 354 -17.64 2.96 6.34
N ARG A 355 -16.89 2.30 7.23
CA ARG A 355 -16.62 2.77 8.59
C ARG A 355 -15.37 3.65 8.60
N VAL A 356 -15.34 4.63 9.48
CA VAL A 356 -14.14 5.46 9.69
C VAL A 356 -13.01 4.55 10.17
N ALA A 357 -11.86 4.57 9.50
CA ALA A 357 -10.71 3.78 9.94
C ALA A 357 -10.24 4.22 11.33
N PHE A 358 -9.68 3.30 12.13
CA PHE A 358 -9.04 3.63 13.40
C PHE A 358 -7.87 4.59 13.15
N SER A 359 -7.72 5.58 14.02
CA SER A 359 -6.44 6.30 14.16
C SER A 359 -5.34 5.34 14.63
N ASP A 360 -4.07 5.68 14.43
CA ASP A 360 -2.96 4.84 14.92
C ASP A 360 -3.04 4.62 16.44
N ARG A 361 -3.49 5.64 17.19
CA ARG A 361 -3.71 5.53 18.64
C ARG A 361 -4.89 4.61 18.97
N GLU A 362 -6.00 4.73 18.24
CA GLU A 362 -7.15 3.82 18.40
C GLU A 362 -6.73 2.38 18.14
N ARG A 363 -5.91 2.10 17.11
CA ARG A 363 -5.44 0.74 16.81
C ARG A 363 -4.59 0.14 17.92
N VAL A 364 -3.59 0.88 18.37
CA VAL A 364 -2.70 0.44 19.46
C VAL A 364 -3.51 0.20 20.72
N GLY A 365 -4.35 1.17 21.10
CA GLY A 365 -5.20 1.06 22.28
C GLY A 365 -6.21 -0.08 22.21
N PHE A 366 -6.83 -0.30 21.05
CA PHE A 366 -7.75 -1.41 20.84
C PHE A 366 -7.06 -2.76 21.01
N ARG A 367 -5.86 -2.93 20.45
CA ARG A 367 -5.03 -4.13 20.59
C ARG A 367 -4.63 -4.36 22.05
N GLU A 368 -4.15 -3.33 22.75
CA GLU A 368 -3.76 -3.44 24.17
C GLU A 368 -4.93 -3.91 25.05
N ILE A 369 -6.15 -3.43 24.78
CA ILE A 369 -7.34 -3.88 25.51
C ILE A 369 -7.67 -5.34 25.18
N LEU A 370 -7.58 -5.75 23.90
CA LEU A 370 -7.77 -7.15 23.49
C LEU A 370 -6.77 -8.09 24.17
N GLU A 371 -5.51 -7.68 24.29
CA GLU A 371 -4.45 -8.46 24.95
C GLU A 371 -4.62 -8.52 26.48
N SER A 372 -5.37 -7.57 27.07
CA SER A 372 -5.65 -7.54 28.51
C SER A 372 -6.71 -8.53 28.99
N VAL A 373 -7.42 -9.20 28.07
CA VAL A 373 -8.50 -10.15 28.39
C VAL A 373 -8.17 -11.56 27.91
N LYS A 374 -8.82 -12.56 28.49
CA LYS A 374 -8.67 -13.95 28.04
C LYS A 374 -9.22 -14.10 26.61
N PRO A 375 -8.45 -14.58 25.63
CA PRO A 375 -8.87 -14.64 24.23
C PRO A 375 -9.81 -15.84 23.95
N GLU A 376 -11.00 -15.87 24.56
CA GLU A 376 -11.97 -16.97 24.42
C GLU A 376 -13.04 -16.65 23.37
N TRP A 377 -13.85 -15.60 23.58
CA TRP A 377 -14.87 -15.18 22.63
C TRP A 377 -14.88 -13.66 22.45
N TYR A 378 -14.68 -13.21 21.22
CA TYR A 378 -14.80 -11.81 20.79
C TYR A 378 -16.12 -11.63 20.05
N LEU A 379 -16.89 -10.64 20.46
CA LEU A 379 -18.14 -10.23 19.80
C LEU A 379 -18.00 -8.81 19.30
N GLU A 380 -18.29 -8.56 18.02
CA GLU A 380 -18.42 -7.21 17.49
C GLU A 380 -19.80 -6.93 16.89
N TYR A 381 -20.31 -5.73 17.18
CA TYR A 381 -21.46 -5.13 16.52
C TYR A 381 -20.95 -4.10 15.52
N GLY A 382 -21.24 -4.38 14.26
CA GLY A 382 -20.78 -3.63 13.11
C GLY A 382 -19.55 -4.27 12.50
N SER A 383 -19.76 -5.10 11.49
CA SER A 383 -18.69 -5.79 10.76
C SER A 383 -17.69 -4.80 10.14
N GLY A 384 -16.41 -5.14 10.21
CA GLY A 384 -15.30 -4.31 9.73
C GLY A 384 -13.96 -5.05 9.85
N GLY A 385 -12.84 -4.33 9.79
CA GLY A 385 -11.50 -4.92 9.90
C GLY A 385 -11.06 -5.34 11.31
N SER A 386 -11.80 -4.90 12.35
CA SER A 386 -11.45 -5.07 13.76
C SER A 386 -11.31 -6.54 14.21
N TYR A 387 -12.12 -7.45 13.66
CA TYR A 387 -12.06 -8.87 14.01
C TYR A 387 -10.68 -9.51 13.71
N ARG A 388 -9.91 -8.97 12.76
CA ARG A 388 -8.57 -9.47 12.44
C ARG A 388 -7.57 -9.17 13.53
N ILE A 389 -7.72 -8.04 14.22
CA ILE A 389 -6.91 -7.72 15.39
C ILE A 389 -7.21 -8.73 16.50
N ALA A 390 -8.49 -9.04 16.74
CA ALA A 390 -8.88 -10.09 17.68
C ALA A 390 -8.34 -11.48 17.29
N LYS A 391 -8.37 -11.82 15.99
CA LYS A 391 -7.76 -13.06 15.48
C LYS A 391 -6.25 -13.10 15.74
N ALA A 392 -5.54 -12.01 15.44
CA ALA A 392 -4.10 -11.91 15.65
C ALA A 392 -3.70 -12.01 17.13
N VAL A 393 -4.57 -11.55 18.05
CA VAL A 393 -4.40 -11.72 19.50
C VAL A 393 -4.69 -13.16 19.96
N GLY A 394 -5.35 -13.98 19.13
CA GLY A 394 -5.56 -15.41 19.37
C GLY A 394 -6.94 -15.77 19.95
N PHE A 395 -7.97 -14.96 19.73
CA PHE A 395 -9.33 -15.26 20.19
C PHE A 395 -9.88 -16.54 19.56
N LYS A 396 -10.29 -17.53 20.36
CA LYS A 396 -10.78 -18.83 19.86
C LYS A 396 -12.08 -18.74 19.06
N HIS A 397 -12.97 -17.84 19.43
CA HIS A 397 -14.23 -17.62 18.75
C HIS A 397 -14.44 -16.13 18.46
N ILE A 398 -14.84 -15.81 17.24
CA ILE A 398 -15.07 -14.45 16.77
C ILE A 398 -16.47 -14.41 16.16
N THR A 399 -17.33 -13.53 16.68
CA THR A 399 -18.68 -13.29 16.14
C THR A 399 -18.77 -11.85 15.68
N SER A 400 -19.09 -11.63 14.40
CA SER A 400 -19.22 -10.30 13.79
C SER A 400 -20.64 -10.12 13.27
N VAL A 401 -21.36 -9.11 13.78
CA VAL A 401 -22.75 -8.83 13.43
C VAL A 401 -22.83 -7.59 12.56
N ASP A 402 -23.58 -7.63 11.47
CA ASP A 402 -23.94 -6.43 10.71
C ASP A 402 -25.41 -6.45 10.29
N SER A 403 -25.95 -5.24 10.12
CA SER A 403 -27.31 -4.95 9.68
C SER A 403 -27.40 -4.88 8.16
N ASP A 404 -26.29 -4.62 7.46
CA ASP A 404 -26.23 -4.57 6.00
C ASP A 404 -25.65 -5.87 5.45
N LYS A 405 -26.54 -6.72 4.91
CA LYS A 405 -26.13 -7.96 4.23
C LYS A 405 -25.13 -7.71 3.10
N SER A 406 -25.29 -6.63 2.34
CA SER A 406 -24.41 -6.35 1.20
C SER A 406 -22.99 -6.01 1.65
N ARG A 407 -22.82 -5.44 2.85
CA ARG A 407 -21.50 -5.17 3.45
C ARG A 407 -20.81 -6.48 3.83
N ILE A 408 -21.53 -7.41 4.44
CA ILE A 408 -21.03 -8.75 4.75
C ILE A 408 -20.64 -9.47 3.45
N ASP A 409 -21.52 -9.48 2.44
CA ASP A 409 -21.28 -10.20 1.19
C ASP A 409 -20.06 -9.64 0.45
N ARG A 410 -19.95 -8.31 0.28
CA ARG A 410 -18.76 -7.67 -0.32
C ARG A 410 -17.48 -7.99 0.44
N PHE A 411 -17.56 -7.98 1.78
CA PHE A 411 -16.44 -8.29 2.64
C PHE A 411 -15.96 -9.74 2.43
N LEU A 412 -16.89 -10.69 2.41
CA LEU A 412 -16.62 -12.11 2.20
C LEU A 412 -16.07 -12.37 0.80
N GLU A 413 -16.70 -11.82 -0.25
CA GLU A 413 -16.28 -12.00 -1.66
C GLU A 413 -14.83 -11.58 -1.90
N GLN A 414 -14.40 -10.45 -1.34
CA GLN A 414 -13.04 -9.94 -1.51
C GLN A 414 -11.98 -10.72 -0.72
N HIS A 415 -12.38 -11.58 0.20
CA HIS A 415 -11.48 -12.29 1.11
C HIS A 415 -11.81 -13.79 1.17
N LEU A 416 -12.48 -14.31 0.13
CA LEU A 416 -12.98 -15.69 0.05
C LEU A 416 -11.91 -16.72 0.43
N GLU A 417 -10.69 -16.59 -0.08
CA GLU A 417 -9.58 -17.52 0.21
C GLU A 417 -9.16 -17.49 1.69
N LYS A 418 -9.00 -16.29 2.28
CA LYS A 418 -8.59 -16.13 3.69
C LYS A 418 -9.70 -16.47 4.67
N VAL A 419 -10.96 -16.17 4.33
CA VAL A 419 -12.12 -16.49 5.19
C VAL A 419 -12.48 -17.98 5.11
N ALA A 420 -12.23 -18.64 3.98
CA ALA A 420 -12.45 -20.08 3.84
C ALA A 420 -11.53 -20.91 4.75
N GLU A 421 -10.26 -20.51 4.91
CA GLU A 421 -9.32 -21.12 5.87
C GLU A 421 -9.75 -20.90 7.33
N ASP A 422 -10.50 -19.83 7.60
CA ASP A 422 -10.85 -19.33 8.94
C ASP A 422 -12.29 -19.64 9.39
N CYS A 423 -13.06 -20.37 8.58
CA CYS A 423 -14.51 -20.51 8.74
C CYS A 423 -14.95 -21.19 10.04
N GLU A 424 -14.05 -21.93 10.70
CA GLU A 424 -14.31 -22.55 12.01
C GLU A 424 -14.18 -21.56 13.19
N GLN A 425 -13.41 -20.48 13.02
CA GLN A 425 -13.08 -19.51 14.08
C GLN A 425 -13.96 -18.25 14.03
N VAL A 426 -14.38 -17.82 12.84
CA VAL A 426 -15.08 -16.56 12.61
C VAL A 426 -16.49 -16.79 12.06
N GLN A 427 -17.49 -16.23 12.74
CA GLN A 427 -18.89 -16.27 12.32
C GLN A 427 -19.41 -14.86 12.00
N PHE A 428 -19.77 -14.63 10.74
CA PHE A 428 -20.46 -13.42 10.30
C PHE A 428 -21.98 -13.61 10.34
N LEU A 429 -22.69 -12.67 10.96
CA LEU A 429 -24.12 -12.73 11.19
C LEU A 429 -24.81 -11.51 10.60
N HIS A 430 -25.75 -11.74 9.70
CA HIS A 430 -26.66 -10.71 9.23
C HIS A 430 -27.86 -10.60 10.17
N ALA A 431 -27.97 -9.47 10.87
CA ALA A 431 -29.14 -9.11 11.65
C ALA A 431 -30.12 -8.32 10.78
N ASP A 432 -31.07 -9.02 10.16
CA ASP A 432 -32.11 -8.40 9.34
C ASP A 432 -33.04 -7.49 10.16
N ILE A 433 -32.82 -6.19 10.01
CA ILE A 433 -33.60 -5.11 10.61
C ILE A 433 -34.41 -4.33 9.56
N GLY A 434 -34.66 -4.93 8.40
CA GLY A 434 -35.23 -4.29 7.22
C GLY A 434 -34.20 -3.55 6.38
N LYS A 435 -34.67 -2.72 5.44
CA LYS A 435 -33.80 -1.91 4.59
C LYS A 435 -33.03 -0.91 5.46
N VAL A 436 -31.73 -0.81 5.25
CA VAL A 436 -30.83 0.10 5.97
C VAL A 436 -30.22 1.17 5.08
N ASP A 437 -29.76 2.26 5.68
CA ASP A 437 -28.95 3.30 5.04
C ASP A 437 -27.45 2.95 5.02
N GLU A 438 -26.61 3.88 4.56
CA GLU A 438 -25.15 3.69 4.49
C GLU A 438 -24.50 3.50 5.87
N ALA A 439 -25.09 4.03 6.95
CA ALA A 439 -24.60 3.86 8.31
C ALA A 439 -25.09 2.54 8.95
N GLY A 440 -26.04 1.85 8.33
CA GLY A 440 -26.65 0.61 8.82
C GLY A 440 -27.92 0.84 9.64
N PHE A 441 -28.45 2.05 9.70
CA PHE A 441 -29.72 2.32 10.40
C PHE A 441 -30.91 1.97 9.50
N PRO A 442 -31.99 1.40 10.07
CA PRO A 442 -33.16 1.02 9.30
C PRO A 442 -33.90 2.26 8.79
N VAL A 443 -34.21 2.30 7.49
CA VAL A 443 -34.84 3.47 6.85
C VAL A 443 -36.36 3.53 7.04
N HIS A 444 -36.97 2.49 7.62
CA HIS A 444 -38.41 2.39 7.76
C HIS A 444 -38.83 1.87 9.14
N LEU A 445 -39.75 2.59 9.80
CA LEU A 445 -40.32 2.17 11.09
C LEU A 445 -41.08 0.83 11.03
N LYS A 446 -41.49 0.37 9.83
CA LYS A 446 -42.22 -0.89 9.67
C LYS A 446 -41.43 -2.13 10.12
N SER A 447 -40.09 -2.05 10.13
CA SER A 447 -39.23 -3.13 10.63
C SER A 447 -38.87 -2.98 12.11
N CYS A 448 -39.44 -2.00 12.83
CA CYS A 448 -39.23 -1.80 14.26
C CYS A 448 -39.31 -3.09 15.10
N PRO A 449 -40.29 -4.00 14.88
CA PRO A 449 -40.35 -5.26 15.62
C PRO A 449 -39.11 -6.14 15.49
N SER A 450 -38.31 -6.00 14.42
CA SER A 450 -37.08 -6.79 14.22
C SER A 450 -35.81 -6.10 14.69
N TRP A 451 -35.81 -4.81 15.06
CA TRP A 451 -34.58 -4.11 15.47
C TRP A 451 -33.87 -4.70 16.71
N PRO A 452 -34.59 -5.20 17.75
CA PRO A 452 -33.93 -5.88 18.87
C PRO A 452 -33.10 -7.10 18.43
N ARG A 453 -33.36 -7.66 17.24
CA ARG A 453 -32.55 -8.75 16.68
C ARG A 453 -31.10 -8.35 16.51
N TYR A 454 -30.79 -7.09 16.20
CA TYR A 454 -29.41 -6.62 16.05
C TYR A 454 -28.59 -6.84 17.33
N CYS A 455 -29.16 -6.51 18.48
CA CYS A 455 -28.51 -6.69 19.78
C CYS A 455 -28.54 -8.15 20.26
N THR A 456 -29.62 -8.88 19.97
CA THR A 456 -29.89 -10.19 20.59
C THR A 456 -29.37 -11.38 19.80
N LEU A 457 -29.27 -11.30 18.47
CA LEU A 457 -28.86 -12.39 17.59
C LEU A 457 -27.55 -13.09 18.02
N PRO A 458 -26.43 -12.39 18.23
CA PRO A 458 -25.15 -13.06 18.57
C PRO A 458 -25.21 -13.87 19.87
N TRP A 459 -26.06 -13.49 20.82
CA TRP A 459 -26.23 -14.19 22.08
C TRP A 459 -27.04 -15.49 21.95
N HIS A 460 -27.92 -15.57 20.94
CA HIS A 460 -28.67 -16.79 20.62
C HIS A 460 -27.81 -17.83 19.91
N VAL A 461 -26.82 -17.38 19.13
CA VAL A 461 -25.91 -18.24 18.36
C VAL A 461 -24.52 -18.33 18.99
N ARG A 462 -24.41 -18.15 20.31
CA ARG A 462 -23.13 -18.15 21.03
C ARG A 462 -22.30 -19.42 20.74
N PRO A 463 -20.96 -19.32 20.72
CA PRO A 463 -20.09 -20.47 20.50
C PRO A 463 -20.27 -21.57 21.56
N LYS A 464 -20.14 -22.83 21.13
CA LYS A 464 -20.25 -23.98 22.03
C LYS A 464 -19.09 -23.96 23.03
N GLY A 465 -19.40 -23.98 24.33
CA GLY A 465 -18.39 -23.93 25.40
C GLY A 465 -18.06 -22.52 25.91
N ALA A 466 -18.49 -21.46 25.21
CA ALA A 466 -18.38 -20.08 25.69
C ALA A 466 -19.64 -19.67 26.46
N THR A 467 -19.47 -19.10 27.66
CA THR A 467 -20.61 -18.64 28.49
C THR A 467 -21.00 -17.20 28.17
N SER A 468 -19.99 -16.35 27.93
CA SER A 468 -20.10 -14.92 27.61
C SER A 468 -18.87 -14.50 26.78
N PRO A 469 -18.92 -13.35 26.07
CA PRO A 469 -17.75 -12.80 25.38
C PRO A 469 -16.72 -12.31 26.40
N SER A 470 -15.43 -12.50 26.15
CA SER A 470 -14.39 -11.82 26.91
C SER A 470 -14.30 -10.34 26.54
N LEU A 471 -14.64 -10.01 25.29
CA LEU A 471 -14.68 -8.65 24.79
C LEU A 471 -15.86 -8.44 23.85
N VAL A 472 -16.52 -7.29 24.00
CA VAL A 472 -17.58 -6.83 23.11
C VAL A 472 -17.17 -5.49 22.49
N PHE A 473 -16.99 -5.45 21.17
CA PHE A 473 -16.74 -4.21 20.44
C PHE A 473 -18.03 -3.68 19.81
N VAL A 474 -18.38 -2.43 20.11
CA VAL A 474 -19.59 -1.77 19.63
C VAL A 474 -19.18 -0.62 18.71
N ASN A 475 -19.41 -0.82 17.41
CA ASN A 475 -19.02 0.11 16.35
C ASN A 475 -20.07 0.21 15.25
N GLY A 476 -21.32 -0.21 15.50
CA GLY A 476 -22.43 -0.25 14.55
C GLY A 476 -23.67 0.52 15.01
N PRO A 477 -24.80 0.40 14.28
CA PRO A 477 -26.07 1.00 14.70
C PRO A 477 -26.51 0.47 16.07
N PHE A 478 -27.43 1.18 16.73
CA PHE A 478 -27.96 0.82 18.05
C PHE A 478 -26.87 0.66 19.12
N ALA A 479 -25.82 1.47 19.08
CA ALA A 479 -24.65 1.31 19.94
C ALA A 479 -25.01 1.29 21.45
N LEU A 480 -25.88 2.22 21.88
CA LEU A 480 -26.39 2.24 23.25
C LEU A 480 -27.12 0.92 23.59
N SER A 481 -28.05 0.49 22.74
CA SER A 481 -28.82 -0.75 22.94
C SER A 481 -27.92 -1.99 22.98
N CYS A 482 -26.86 -2.04 22.18
CA CYS A 482 -25.88 -3.13 22.20
C CYS A 482 -25.12 -3.19 23.53
N CYS A 483 -24.71 -2.03 24.07
CA CYS A 483 -24.12 -1.94 25.40
C CYS A 483 -25.12 -2.39 26.48
N LEU A 484 -26.33 -1.83 26.51
CA LEU A 484 -27.35 -2.16 27.53
C LEU A 484 -27.74 -3.64 27.50
N HIS A 485 -27.94 -4.21 26.30
CA HIS A 485 -28.20 -5.65 26.16
C HIS A 485 -27.03 -6.50 26.68
N THR A 486 -25.79 -6.07 26.43
CA THR A 486 -24.60 -6.76 26.96
C THR A 486 -24.58 -6.72 28.50
N ALA A 487 -24.85 -5.57 29.11
CA ALA A 487 -24.97 -5.46 30.57
C ALA A 487 -26.05 -6.39 31.11
N MET A 488 -27.24 -6.37 30.52
CA MET A 488 -28.37 -7.21 30.93
C MET A 488 -28.00 -8.69 30.90
N ARG A 489 -27.36 -9.16 29.82
CA ARG A 489 -26.94 -10.56 29.69
C ARG A 489 -25.90 -10.96 30.73
N LEU A 490 -24.91 -10.10 30.99
CA LEU A 490 -23.85 -10.39 31.96
C LEU A 490 -24.37 -10.38 33.40
N SER A 491 -25.28 -9.46 33.73
CA SER A 491 -25.94 -9.43 35.04
C SER A 491 -26.80 -10.67 35.25
N LEU A 492 -27.60 -11.09 34.27
CA LEU A 492 -28.40 -12.32 34.34
C LEU A 492 -27.57 -13.59 34.50
N LEU A 493 -26.33 -13.60 33.98
CA LEU A 493 -25.38 -14.70 34.17
C LEU A 493 -24.66 -14.65 35.52
N GLY A 494 -24.85 -13.60 36.33
CA GLY A 494 -24.10 -13.36 37.57
C GLY A 494 -22.63 -13.04 37.33
N ARG A 495 -22.27 -12.51 36.15
CA ARG A 495 -20.89 -12.26 35.71
C ARG A 495 -20.67 -10.85 35.12
N PRO A 496 -21.07 -9.78 35.82
CA PRO A 496 -21.05 -8.41 35.27
C PRO A 496 -19.65 -7.95 34.84
N SER A 497 -18.58 -8.37 35.52
CA SER A 497 -17.21 -7.92 35.22
C SER A 497 -16.43 -8.80 34.25
N GLU A 498 -17.05 -9.85 33.68
CA GLU A 498 -16.36 -10.86 32.86
C GLU A 498 -15.97 -10.32 31.46
N SER A 499 -16.74 -9.39 30.91
CA SER A 499 -16.46 -8.76 29.62
C SER A 499 -15.90 -7.35 29.77
N VAL A 500 -15.01 -6.97 28.85
CA VAL A 500 -14.75 -5.56 28.54
C VAL A 500 -15.61 -5.17 27.34
N VAL A 501 -16.32 -4.04 27.45
CA VAL A 501 -17.07 -3.46 26.32
C VAL A 501 -16.29 -2.27 25.78
N ILE A 502 -15.91 -2.29 24.51
CA ILE A 502 -15.31 -1.14 23.83
C ILE A 502 -16.39 -0.49 22.99
N LEU A 503 -16.74 0.75 23.29
CA LEU A 503 -17.68 1.55 22.53
C LEU A 503 -16.94 2.64 21.76
N ARG A 504 -17.15 2.71 20.44
CA ARG A 504 -16.59 3.76 19.59
C ARG A 504 -17.62 4.85 19.30
N GLY A 505 -17.17 6.11 19.29
CA GLY A 505 -18.00 7.26 18.88
C GLY A 505 -18.91 7.84 19.97
N LEU A 506 -18.69 7.52 21.24
CA LEU A 506 -19.50 8.07 22.34
C LEU A 506 -19.19 9.56 22.60
N HIS A 507 -20.21 10.41 22.49
CA HIS A 507 -20.15 11.82 22.90
C HIS A 507 -20.21 11.98 24.43
N ARG A 508 -19.36 12.83 25.01
CA ARG A 508 -19.23 12.99 26.48
C ARG A 508 -20.46 13.59 27.17
N ASN A 509 -21.22 14.42 26.46
CA ASN A 509 -22.33 15.20 27.03
C ASN A 509 -23.68 14.83 26.38
N GLY A 510 -23.87 13.55 26.04
CA GLY A 510 -25.09 13.06 25.41
C GLY A 510 -25.90 12.17 26.35
N THR A 511 -27.19 12.03 26.07
CA THR A 511 -28.13 11.15 26.79
C THR A 511 -27.66 9.69 26.86
N ALA A 512 -26.99 9.21 25.80
CA ALA A 512 -26.37 7.89 25.79
C ALA A 512 -25.26 7.74 26.83
N HIS A 513 -24.44 8.78 27.04
CA HIS A 513 -23.39 8.76 28.08
C HIS A 513 -24.00 8.70 29.48
N GLU A 514 -25.01 9.53 29.75
CA GLU A 514 -25.73 9.54 31.03
C GLU A 514 -26.38 8.20 31.34
N THR A 515 -26.99 7.57 30.33
CA THR A 515 -27.61 6.25 30.44
C THR A 515 -26.55 5.17 30.74
N LEU A 516 -25.43 5.16 30.02
CA LEU A 516 -24.35 4.22 30.25
C LEU A 516 -23.73 4.37 31.65
N MET A 517 -23.62 5.60 32.17
CA MET A 517 -23.10 5.85 33.52
C MET A 517 -23.93 5.20 34.63
N LYS A 518 -25.19 4.86 34.39
CA LYS A 518 -26.01 4.09 35.34
C LYS A 518 -25.43 2.67 35.52
N TYR A 519 -25.07 2.01 34.42
CA TYR A 519 -24.78 0.56 34.38
C TYR A 519 -23.31 0.19 34.18
N PHE A 520 -22.46 1.14 33.77
CA PHE A 520 -21.06 0.89 33.43
C PHE A 520 -20.10 1.75 34.24
N ASP A 521 -18.97 1.14 34.63
CA ASP A 521 -17.76 1.84 35.03
C ASP A 521 -16.94 2.18 33.77
N PHE A 522 -16.56 3.44 33.65
CA PHE A 522 -15.80 3.95 32.50
C PHE A 522 -14.30 3.75 32.72
N GLY A 523 -13.66 3.10 31.76
CA GLY A 523 -12.22 2.89 31.71
C GLY A 523 -11.50 3.90 30.81
N PRO A 524 -10.32 3.52 30.28
CA PRO A 524 -9.56 4.36 29.37
C PRO A 524 -10.36 4.80 28.13
N ARG A 525 -10.11 6.04 27.72
CA ARG A 525 -10.65 6.62 26.48
C ARG A 525 -9.49 6.97 25.56
N ILE A 526 -9.51 6.43 24.35
CA ILE A 526 -8.43 6.57 23.36
C ILE A 526 -9.07 7.08 22.09
N ASP A 527 -8.90 8.37 21.81
CA ASP A 527 -9.62 9.12 20.78
C ASP A 527 -11.14 8.85 20.81
N GLY A 528 -11.66 8.09 19.84
CA GLY A 528 -13.06 7.71 19.72
C GLY A 528 -13.46 6.46 20.51
N LEU A 529 -12.51 5.67 21.02
CA LEU A 529 -12.76 4.43 21.78
C LEU A 529 -12.96 4.73 23.26
N CYS A 530 -13.94 4.07 23.88
CA CYS A 530 -14.17 4.07 25.32
C CYS A 530 -14.31 2.65 25.84
N ALA A 531 -13.45 2.24 26.77
CA ALA A 531 -13.60 0.98 27.47
C ALA A 531 -14.62 1.12 28.61
N LEU A 532 -15.48 0.12 28.77
CA LEU A 532 -16.56 0.06 29.74
C LEU A 532 -16.57 -1.31 30.43
N ARG A 533 -16.93 -1.36 31.71
CA ARG A 533 -17.19 -2.60 32.46
C ARG A 533 -18.56 -2.51 33.15
N VAL A 534 -19.33 -3.60 33.13
CA VAL A 534 -20.65 -3.59 33.77
C VAL A 534 -20.47 -3.55 35.29
N LYS A 535 -21.24 -2.69 35.95
CA LYS A 535 -21.27 -2.60 37.40
C LYS A 535 -21.87 -3.87 38.01
N LYS A 536 -21.41 -4.22 39.21
CA LYS A 536 -21.87 -5.43 39.91
C LYS A 536 -23.35 -5.37 40.29
N ASP A 537 -23.83 -4.18 40.67
CA ASP A 537 -25.17 -3.96 41.20
C ASP A 537 -26.01 -3.13 40.22
N CYS A 538 -26.40 -3.74 39.09
CA CYS A 538 -27.30 -3.12 38.12
C CYS A 538 -28.75 -3.49 38.43
N ASP A 539 -29.63 -2.50 38.56
CA ASP A 539 -31.07 -2.71 38.60
C ASP A 539 -31.55 -3.30 37.26
N GLN A 540 -32.14 -4.49 37.32
CA GLN A 540 -32.54 -5.24 36.12
C GLN A 540 -33.82 -4.69 35.49
N GLU A 541 -34.73 -4.11 36.27
CA GLU A 541 -35.97 -3.53 35.74
C GLU A 541 -35.66 -2.22 35.01
N ASP A 542 -34.86 -1.34 35.63
CA ASP A 542 -34.41 -0.10 34.99
C ASP A 542 -33.61 -0.39 33.72
N LEU A 543 -32.70 -1.38 33.76
CA LEU A 543 -31.88 -1.75 32.62
C LEU A 543 -32.71 -2.30 31.44
N LEU A 544 -33.76 -3.06 31.73
CA LEU A 544 -34.68 -3.55 30.71
C LEU A 544 -35.48 -2.40 30.07
N GLN A 545 -35.94 -1.45 30.90
CA GLN A 545 -36.65 -0.28 30.43
C GLN A 545 -35.76 0.60 29.53
N ASP A 546 -34.56 0.98 30.01
CA ASP A 546 -33.60 1.78 29.24
C ASP A 546 -33.20 1.06 27.94
N PHE A 547 -33.07 -0.28 27.95
CA PHE A 547 -32.83 -1.06 26.74
C PHE A 547 -33.99 -0.92 25.75
N ALA A 548 -35.23 -1.16 26.18
CA ALA A 548 -36.42 -1.08 25.31
C ALA A 548 -36.59 0.31 24.70
N GLU A 549 -36.39 1.37 25.49
CA GLU A 549 -36.44 2.75 25.02
C GLU A 549 -35.31 3.03 24.02
N SER A 550 -34.09 2.61 24.34
CA SER A 550 -32.92 2.87 23.48
C SER A 550 -33.08 2.30 22.07
N VAL A 551 -33.72 1.14 21.90
CA VAL A 551 -33.91 0.53 20.56
C VAL A 551 -34.82 1.40 19.69
N LEU A 552 -35.77 2.12 20.30
CA LEU A 552 -36.72 2.98 19.60
C LEU A 552 -36.16 4.39 19.32
N THR A 553 -35.25 4.86 20.17
CA THR A 553 -34.70 6.23 20.09
C THR A 553 -33.33 6.31 19.42
N SER A 554 -32.71 5.17 19.09
CA SER A 554 -31.37 5.11 18.47
C SER A 554 -31.36 5.44 16.97
N HIS A 555 -32.24 6.32 16.49
CA HIS A 555 -32.25 6.80 15.10
C HIS A 555 -31.48 8.10 14.90
#